data_AF-A0A5C0WI06-F1
#
_entry.id   AF-A0A5C0WI06-F1
#
_cell.length_a   1.000
_cell.length_b   1.000
_cell.length_c   1.000
_cell.angle_alpha   90.00
_cell.angle_beta   90.00
_cell.angle_gamma   90.00
#
_symmetry.space_group_name_H-M   'P 1'
#
loop_
_entity.id
_entity.type
_entity.pdbx_description
1 polymer ?
#
loop_
_entity_poly.entity_id
_entity_poly.type
_entity_poly.pdbx_seq_one_letter_code
_entity_poly.pdbx_strand_id
1 'polypeptide(L)'
;MRSMMKTAILSLIAIFVIVPTALADNSVSRIDGGSRYAVAANVAKKGWGTASTVVLVGKTAYADATAGIPLAYQKNGPVLYTNSKSLSGDTKKALTSLKTKTVIVLGSTSSVSNNVVNQVKKMGISTQRISGKNRYELSANIAKKMKKPAGVVVVEGSFYAHGIAIAPVAAQKGFPILYTDKKGLRSEIASVAKASNVKQTIVVGGENYVTKAAYNQLKSPTRIKGSTRYDVAANIVKKYNMSVNNTYVGRGFGYATSSSAAGIAAKQNKALLLTNEKTLPKVTRATVSSKKITKFTVVGSTNTVTPTVVNQLKNPAVGKKVFIDPGHGAHDSGAVGYGLYEKNLNLDVAKRLNTKLNNAGALVTMSRTSDTFDSLQTRVSKGASANADIFISVHANSNDNSSANGTETYYDKTYAAANSLKLAQNIQPKMVSALGTRDRGVKTAGFYVIKYSKMPSVLLETGFVSSPVDSNILKSATYKDRLASGISSGVSGYFR
;
A
#
# COMPACT_ATOMS: atom_id res chain seq x y z
N MET A 1 43.25 50.28 52.62
CA MET A 1 42.99 49.91 51.20
C MET A 1 41.92 48.82 51.17
N ARG A 2 40.88 49.01 50.34
CA ARG A 2 39.63 48.25 50.31
C ARG A 2 39.84 46.81 49.82
N SER A 3 39.34 45.82 50.56
CA SER A 3 39.12 44.45 50.08
C SER A 3 37.64 44.29 49.75
N MET A 4 37.32 44.19 48.46
CA MET A 4 35.96 43.96 47.95
C MET A 4 35.72 42.46 47.77
N MET A 5 34.79 41.92 48.54
CA MET A 5 34.09 40.67 48.25
C MET A 5 33.36 40.79 46.92
N LYS A 6 33.64 39.92 45.95
CA LYS A 6 32.77 39.66 44.80
C LYS A 6 32.52 38.17 44.63
N THR A 7 31.26 37.84 44.80
CA THR A 7 30.55 36.59 44.52
C THR A 7 30.76 36.14 43.07
N ALA A 8 31.02 34.86 42.85
CA ALA A 8 30.87 34.23 41.53
C ALA A 8 29.94 33.02 41.68
N ILE A 9 28.69 33.19 41.21
CA ILE A 9 27.70 32.12 41.10
C ILE A 9 28.07 31.31 39.86
N LEU A 10 28.39 30.03 40.05
CA LEU A 10 28.61 29.08 38.96
C LEU A 10 27.24 28.64 38.41
N SER A 11 26.79 29.24 37.32
CA SER A 11 25.58 28.79 36.61
C SER A 11 25.92 27.58 35.74
N LEU A 12 25.47 26.40 36.16
CA LEU A 12 25.57 25.15 35.40
C LEU A 12 24.57 25.21 34.22
N ILE A 13 25.04 25.53 33.01
CA ILE A 13 24.21 25.45 31.80
C ILE A 13 24.13 23.98 31.39
N ALA A 14 23.03 23.32 31.76
CA ALA A 14 22.67 22.02 31.22
C ALA A 14 22.29 22.18 29.74
N ILE A 15 23.22 21.85 28.83
CA ILE A 15 22.92 21.71 27.41
C ILE A 15 22.01 20.49 27.26
N PHE A 16 20.71 20.72 27.21
CA PHE A 16 19.76 19.74 26.70
C PHE A 16 20.07 19.53 25.22
N VAL A 17 20.81 18.47 24.90
CA VAL A 17 20.85 17.94 23.54
C VAL A 17 19.43 17.47 23.24
N ILE A 18 18.69 18.29 22.48
CA ILE A 18 17.44 17.89 21.87
C ILE A 18 17.81 16.77 20.90
N VAL A 19 17.72 15.53 21.35
CA VAL A 19 17.76 14.36 20.47
C VAL A 19 16.61 14.57 19.49
N PRO A 20 16.86 14.70 18.17
CA PRO A 20 15.77 14.84 17.23
C PRO A 20 14.88 13.63 17.41
N THR A 21 13.61 13.88 17.72
CA THR A 21 12.55 12.88 17.86
C THR A 21 12.73 11.83 16.77
N ALA A 22 12.97 10.58 17.17
CA ALA A 22 13.06 9.47 16.23
C ALA A 22 11.85 9.53 15.29
N LEU A 23 12.09 9.79 14.01
CA LEU A 23 11.03 9.76 13.00
C LEU A 23 10.43 8.35 13.02
N ALA A 24 9.14 8.27 13.33
CA ALA A 24 8.46 7.00 13.58
C ALA A 24 8.17 6.27 12.26
N ASP A 25 8.19 4.94 12.31
CA ASP A 25 7.66 4.08 11.24
C ASP A 25 6.24 4.52 10.83
N ASN A 26 5.81 4.14 9.62
CA ASN A 26 4.47 4.46 9.16
C ASN A 26 3.42 3.95 10.15
N SER A 27 2.44 4.79 10.47
CA SER A 27 1.36 4.43 11.37
C SER A 27 0.32 3.58 10.64
N VAL A 28 0.11 2.35 11.11
CA VAL A 28 -0.91 1.44 10.57
C VAL A 28 -1.86 1.02 11.66
N SER A 29 -3.13 1.42 11.51
CA SER A 29 -4.26 0.98 12.33
C SER A 29 -5.09 -0.06 11.58
N ARG A 30 -5.99 -0.75 12.29
CA ARG A 30 -6.90 -1.74 11.71
C ARG A 30 -8.33 -1.54 12.22
N ILE A 31 -9.30 -1.73 11.33
CA ILE A 31 -10.70 -1.96 11.68
C ILE A 31 -11.03 -3.39 11.27
N ASP A 32 -11.24 -4.28 12.22
CA ASP A 32 -11.49 -5.70 12.00
C ASP A 32 -12.79 -6.19 12.66
N GLY A 33 -12.98 -7.51 12.65
CA GLY A 33 -14.12 -8.21 13.20
C GLY A 33 -14.08 -9.68 12.79
N GLY A 34 -14.71 -10.55 13.60
CA GLY A 34 -14.76 -12.00 13.34
C GLY A 34 -15.60 -12.39 12.11
N SER A 35 -16.38 -11.47 11.58
CA SER A 35 -17.22 -11.67 10.40
C SER A 35 -17.28 -10.39 9.55
N ARG A 36 -17.79 -10.50 8.31
CA ARG A 36 -18.06 -9.31 7.48
C ARG A 36 -19.10 -8.36 8.11
N TYR A 37 -20.01 -8.91 8.92
CA TYR A 37 -21.01 -8.12 9.64
C TYR A 37 -20.34 -7.32 10.76
N ALA A 38 -19.46 -7.96 11.52
CA ALA A 38 -18.64 -7.31 12.55
C ALA A 38 -17.75 -6.22 11.96
N VAL A 39 -17.05 -6.48 10.85
CA VAL A 39 -16.22 -5.47 10.18
C VAL A 39 -17.07 -4.28 9.74
N ALA A 40 -18.21 -4.51 9.07
CA ALA A 40 -19.10 -3.43 8.65
C ALA A 40 -19.66 -2.64 9.85
N ALA A 41 -20.04 -3.32 10.92
CA ALA A 41 -20.49 -2.70 12.18
C ALA A 41 -19.41 -1.84 12.83
N ASN A 42 -18.17 -2.32 12.89
CA ASN A 42 -17.04 -1.58 13.48
C ASN A 42 -16.62 -0.39 12.60
N VAL A 43 -16.64 -0.55 11.28
CA VAL A 43 -16.49 0.57 10.34
C VAL A 43 -17.59 1.62 10.56
N ALA A 44 -18.84 1.19 10.70
CA ALA A 44 -19.96 2.09 10.95
C ALA A 44 -19.80 2.86 12.28
N LYS A 45 -19.44 2.19 13.37
CA LYS A 45 -19.18 2.85 14.66
C LYS A 45 -18.00 3.84 14.59
N LYS A 46 -16.97 3.53 13.80
CA LYS A 46 -15.81 4.42 13.62
C LYS A 46 -16.14 5.66 12.78
N GLY A 47 -17.00 5.51 11.77
CA GLY A 47 -17.35 6.60 10.84
C GLY A 47 -18.52 7.47 11.30
N TRP A 48 -19.40 6.95 12.16
CA TRP A 48 -20.65 7.58 12.57
C TRP A 48 -20.92 7.38 14.06
N GLY A 49 -21.06 8.48 14.81
CA GLY A 49 -21.57 8.42 16.18
C GLY A 49 -23.07 8.06 16.23
N THR A 50 -23.84 8.61 15.28
CA THR A 50 -25.24 8.25 15.03
C THR A 50 -25.51 8.22 13.52
N ALA A 51 -26.46 7.41 13.09
CA ALA A 51 -26.94 7.38 11.70
C ALA A 51 -28.45 7.11 11.68
N SER A 52 -29.26 8.16 11.48
CA SER A 52 -30.73 8.02 11.43
C SER A 52 -31.20 7.10 10.32
N THR A 53 -30.44 6.99 9.23
CA THR A 53 -30.72 6.08 8.12
C THR A 53 -29.52 5.18 7.86
N VAL A 54 -29.76 3.88 7.71
CA VAL A 54 -28.75 2.87 7.35
C VAL A 54 -29.18 2.15 6.08
N VAL A 55 -28.24 1.86 5.19
CA VAL A 55 -28.48 0.99 4.04
C VAL A 55 -28.13 -0.45 4.42
N LEU A 56 -29.04 -1.40 4.20
CA LEU A 56 -28.85 -2.81 4.54
C LEU A 56 -28.86 -3.69 3.29
N VAL A 57 -27.85 -4.55 3.17
CA VAL A 57 -27.66 -5.43 2.01
C VAL A 57 -27.39 -6.88 2.42
N GLY A 58 -27.72 -7.83 1.53
CA GLY A 58 -27.43 -9.24 1.74
C GLY A 58 -25.92 -9.56 1.76
N LYS A 59 -25.52 -10.62 2.48
CA LYS A 59 -24.12 -10.98 2.74
C LYS A 59 -23.23 -11.14 1.51
N THR A 60 -23.81 -11.52 0.37
CA THR A 60 -23.13 -11.76 -0.91
C THR A 60 -23.50 -10.71 -1.98
N ALA A 61 -24.32 -9.72 -1.64
CA ALA A 61 -24.82 -8.69 -2.55
C ALA A 61 -23.80 -7.55 -2.70
N TYR A 62 -22.61 -7.86 -3.22
CA TYR A 62 -21.48 -6.91 -3.28
C TYR A 62 -21.72 -5.75 -4.25
N ALA A 63 -22.43 -6.01 -5.36
CA ALA A 63 -22.87 -4.96 -6.28
C ALA A 63 -23.84 -4.01 -5.57
N ASP A 64 -24.87 -4.55 -4.92
CA ASP A 64 -25.89 -3.77 -4.19
C ASP A 64 -25.24 -2.92 -3.10
N ALA A 65 -24.29 -3.48 -2.35
CA ALA A 65 -23.53 -2.76 -1.34
C ALA A 65 -22.78 -1.56 -1.93
N THR A 66 -22.10 -1.78 -3.05
CA THR A 66 -21.26 -0.78 -3.72
C THR A 66 -22.12 0.33 -4.32
N ALA A 67 -23.17 -0.02 -5.06
CA ALA A 67 -24.13 0.95 -5.59
C ALA A 67 -24.90 1.71 -4.50
N GLY A 68 -25.06 1.10 -3.32
CA GLY A 68 -25.68 1.72 -2.16
C GLY A 68 -24.82 2.78 -1.47
N ILE A 69 -23.49 2.81 -1.67
CA ILE A 69 -22.59 3.74 -0.96
C ILE A 69 -22.94 5.22 -1.23
N PRO A 70 -23.14 5.70 -2.47
CA PRO A 70 -23.54 7.08 -2.71
C PRO A 70 -24.87 7.46 -2.05
N LEU A 71 -25.86 6.56 -2.06
CA LEU A 71 -27.14 6.78 -1.38
C LEU A 71 -26.97 6.85 0.14
N ALA A 72 -26.20 5.92 0.72
CA ALA A 72 -25.91 5.90 2.15
C ALA A 72 -25.18 7.17 2.59
N TYR A 73 -24.18 7.61 1.81
CA TYR A 73 -23.47 8.86 2.03
C TYR A 73 -24.40 10.08 2.00
N GLN A 74 -25.31 10.16 1.01
CA GLN A 74 -26.30 11.23 0.92
C GLN A 74 -27.24 11.29 2.14
N LYS A 75 -27.46 10.14 2.80
CA LYS A 75 -28.25 10.01 4.04
C LYS A 75 -27.41 10.12 5.31
N ASN A 76 -26.12 10.45 5.19
CA ASN A 76 -25.14 10.46 6.27
C ASN A 76 -25.15 9.15 7.08
N GLY A 77 -25.21 8.02 6.38
CA GLY A 77 -25.31 6.69 6.97
C GLY A 77 -24.33 5.67 6.37
N PRO A 78 -24.08 4.57 7.08
CA PRO A 78 -23.27 3.46 6.60
C PRO A 78 -24.09 2.47 5.73
N VAL A 79 -23.35 1.60 5.04
CA VAL A 79 -23.88 0.34 4.48
C VAL A 79 -23.54 -0.78 5.46
N LEU A 80 -24.54 -1.56 5.88
CA LEU A 80 -24.39 -2.75 6.72
C LEU A 80 -24.83 -4.01 5.98
N TYR A 81 -24.35 -5.16 6.46
CA TYR A 81 -24.64 -6.47 5.87
C TYR A 81 -25.60 -7.29 6.74
N THR A 82 -26.34 -8.22 6.14
CA THR A 82 -27.18 -9.20 6.85
C THR A 82 -27.11 -10.57 6.19
N ASN A 83 -27.43 -11.65 6.91
CA ASN A 83 -27.76 -12.91 6.23
C ASN A 83 -29.08 -12.72 5.46
N SER A 84 -29.32 -13.60 4.48
CA SER A 84 -30.53 -13.53 3.65
C SER A 84 -31.82 -13.80 4.44
N LYS A 85 -31.76 -14.71 5.43
CA LYS A 85 -32.92 -15.12 6.21
C LYS A 85 -32.96 -14.57 7.64
N SER A 86 -31.85 -14.04 8.15
CA SER A 86 -31.77 -13.53 9.53
C SER A 86 -30.83 -12.33 9.67
N LEU A 87 -31.24 -11.35 10.46
CA LEU A 87 -30.40 -10.22 10.86
C LEU A 87 -29.30 -10.72 11.79
N SER A 88 -28.03 -10.53 11.41
CA SER A 88 -26.90 -10.92 12.24
C SER A 88 -26.84 -10.09 13.53
N GLY A 89 -26.36 -10.70 14.62
CA GLY A 89 -26.19 -10.02 15.92
C GLY A 89 -25.33 -8.75 15.84
N ASP A 90 -24.24 -8.75 15.07
CA ASP A 90 -23.38 -7.58 14.87
C ASP A 90 -24.14 -6.40 14.25
N THR A 91 -24.92 -6.67 13.20
CA THR A 91 -25.76 -5.66 12.54
C THR A 91 -26.87 -5.17 13.45
N LYS A 92 -27.52 -6.05 14.23
CA LYS A 92 -28.50 -5.65 15.25
C LYS A 92 -27.88 -4.66 16.25
N LYS A 93 -26.72 -5.00 16.82
CA LYS A 93 -25.96 -4.14 17.74
C LYS A 93 -25.55 -2.81 17.08
N ALA A 94 -25.15 -2.83 15.82
CA ALA A 94 -24.80 -1.62 15.08
C ALA A 94 -26.00 -0.69 14.88
N LEU A 95 -27.16 -1.22 14.45
CA LEU A 95 -28.38 -0.43 14.26
C LEU A 95 -28.81 0.28 15.55
N THR A 96 -28.77 -0.43 16.68
CA THR A 96 -29.05 0.14 18.01
C THR A 96 -28.03 1.20 18.39
N SER A 97 -26.73 0.89 18.29
CA SER A 97 -25.64 1.82 18.64
C SER A 97 -25.69 3.12 17.83
N LEU A 98 -26.11 3.04 16.57
CA LEU A 98 -26.23 4.19 15.68
C LEU A 98 -27.53 4.99 15.88
N LYS A 99 -28.43 4.55 16.77
CA LYS A 99 -29.76 5.13 16.97
C LYS A 99 -30.54 5.21 15.64
N THR A 100 -30.51 4.12 14.89
CA THR A 100 -31.10 4.08 13.54
C THR A 100 -32.62 4.18 13.61
N LYS A 101 -33.22 5.08 12.82
CA LYS A 101 -34.69 5.24 12.70
C LYS A 101 -35.25 4.60 11.44
N THR A 102 -34.44 4.53 10.38
CA THR A 102 -34.86 3.96 9.09
C THR A 102 -33.77 3.07 8.50
N VAL A 103 -34.17 1.89 8.02
CA VAL A 103 -33.31 1.02 7.20
C VAL A 103 -33.81 1.01 5.76
N ILE A 104 -32.93 1.36 4.83
CA ILE A 104 -33.14 1.17 3.40
C ILE A 104 -32.57 -0.20 3.01
N VAL A 105 -33.43 -1.16 2.75
CA VAL A 105 -33.05 -2.51 2.31
C VAL A 105 -32.84 -2.51 0.80
N LEU A 106 -31.65 -2.90 0.34
CA LEU A 106 -31.39 -3.08 -1.09
C LEU A 106 -31.49 -4.55 -1.49
N GLY A 107 -32.08 -4.78 -2.65
CA GLY A 107 -32.23 -6.10 -3.24
C GLY A 107 -33.61 -6.72 -3.02
N SER A 108 -33.84 -7.86 -3.68
CA SER A 108 -35.08 -8.62 -3.59
C SER A 108 -35.22 -9.35 -2.24
N THR A 109 -36.36 -10.00 -2.03
CA THR A 109 -36.62 -10.85 -0.88
C THR A 109 -35.74 -12.11 -0.82
N SER A 110 -35.16 -12.54 -1.96
CA SER A 110 -34.19 -13.66 -1.96
C SER A 110 -32.83 -13.25 -1.38
N SER A 111 -32.46 -11.97 -1.52
CA SER A 111 -31.21 -11.41 -0.99
C SER A 111 -31.34 -10.95 0.46
N VAL A 112 -32.47 -10.33 0.80
CA VAL A 112 -32.85 -9.93 2.16
C VAL A 112 -34.33 -10.21 2.36
N SER A 113 -34.67 -11.27 3.10
CA SER A 113 -36.04 -11.77 3.24
C SER A 113 -36.94 -10.84 4.05
N ASN A 114 -38.25 -11.09 3.96
CA ASN A 114 -39.24 -10.42 4.81
C ASN A 114 -39.02 -10.74 6.30
N ASN A 115 -38.42 -11.89 6.64
CA ASN A 115 -38.06 -12.18 8.02
C ASN A 115 -37.02 -11.18 8.56
N VAL A 116 -35.99 -10.85 7.78
CA VAL A 116 -34.99 -9.83 8.18
C VAL A 116 -35.66 -8.47 8.33
N VAL A 117 -36.54 -8.09 7.39
CA VAL A 117 -37.31 -6.83 7.49
C VAL A 117 -38.15 -6.80 8.76
N ASN A 118 -38.84 -7.89 9.09
CA ASN A 118 -39.65 -8.00 10.30
C ASN A 118 -38.79 -7.94 11.57
N GLN A 119 -37.58 -8.52 11.56
CA GLN A 119 -36.63 -8.39 12.66
C GLN A 119 -36.18 -6.95 12.87
N VAL A 120 -35.96 -6.18 11.80
CA VAL A 120 -35.64 -4.74 11.88
C VAL A 120 -36.84 -3.94 12.41
N LYS A 121 -38.06 -4.19 11.92
CA LYS A 121 -39.29 -3.54 12.40
C LYS A 121 -39.56 -3.80 13.88
N LYS A 122 -39.33 -5.04 14.35
CA LYS A 122 -39.42 -5.41 15.78
C LYS A 122 -38.45 -4.65 16.67
N MET A 123 -37.41 -4.01 16.12
CA MET A 123 -36.53 -3.10 16.85
C MET A 123 -37.06 -1.66 16.91
N GLY A 124 -38.28 -1.40 16.42
CA GLY A 124 -38.85 -0.04 16.32
C GLY A 124 -38.30 0.78 15.15
N ILE A 125 -37.68 0.13 14.16
CA ILE A 125 -37.01 0.81 13.04
C ILE A 125 -37.85 0.68 11.77
N SER A 126 -38.17 1.80 11.13
CA SER A 126 -38.91 1.80 9.85
C SER A 126 -38.06 1.22 8.72
N THR A 127 -38.69 0.59 7.74
CA THR A 127 -37.98 -0.04 6.61
C THR A 127 -38.52 0.42 5.28
N GLN A 128 -37.63 0.76 4.34
CA GLN A 128 -37.94 1.00 2.94
C GLN A 128 -37.14 0.03 2.08
N ARG A 129 -37.75 -0.60 1.07
CA ARG A 129 -37.02 -1.46 0.12
C ARG A 129 -36.77 -0.73 -1.20
N ILE A 130 -35.58 -0.90 -1.76
CA ILE A 130 -35.26 -0.60 -3.16
C ILE A 130 -34.81 -1.90 -3.80
N SER A 131 -35.53 -2.36 -4.81
CA SER A 131 -35.26 -3.63 -5.52
C SER A 131 -35.11 -3.41 -7.02
N GLY A 132 -34.64 -4.45 -7.71
CA GLY A 132 -34.64 -4.59 -9.17
C GLY A 132 -34.57 -6.07 -9.51
N LYS A 133 -34.93 -6.44 -10.74
CA LYS A 133 -34.86 -7.83 -11.25
C LYS A 133 -33.43 -8.36 -11.26
N ASN A 134 -32.47 -7.45 -11.39
CA ASN A 134 -31.03 -7.73 -11.39
C ASN A 134 -30.26 -6.50 -10.85
N ARG A 135 -28.95 -6.62 -10.74
CA ARG A 135 -28.06 -5.55 -10.24
C ARG A 135 -28.10 -4.27 -11.09
N TYR A 136 -28.35 -4.39 -12.39
CA TYR A 136 -28.39 -3.26 -13.32
C TYR A 136 -29.61 -2.40 -13.02
N GLU A 137 -30.79 -3.01 -13.00
CA GLU A 137 -32.04 -2.34 -12.65
C GLU A 137 -32.01 -1.82 -11.20
N LEU A 138 -31.45 -2.59 -10.26
CA LEU A 138 -31.27 -2.12 -8.88
C LEU A 138 -30.43 -0.84 -8.83
N SER A 139 -29.31 -0.77 -9.55
CA SER A 139 -28.45 0.42 -9.58
C SER A 139 -29.17 1.64 -10.17
N ALA A 140 -29.99 1.45 -11.20
CA ALA A 140 -30.84 2.50 -11.75
C ALA A 140 -31.92 2.96 -10.76
N ASN A 141 -32.54 2.03 -10.03
CA ASN A 141 -33.56 2.34 -9.03
C ASN A 141 -32.99 3.04 -7.79
N ILE A 142 -31.75 2.73 -7.39
CA ILE A 142 -31.02 3.49 -6.38
C ILE A 142 -30.81 4.92 -6.86
N ALA A 143 -30.33 5.12 -8.09
CA ALA A 143 -30.11 6.44 -8.66
C ALA A 143 -31.38 7.31 -8.68
N LYS A 144 -32.54 6.72 -9.01
CA LYS A 144 -33.85 7.40 -8.97
C LYS A 144 -34.27 7.83 -7.56
N LYS A 145 -33.74 7.22 -6.50
CA LYS A 145 -33.98 7.59 -5.10
C LYS A 145 -32.96 8.59 -4.55
N MET A 146 -31.88 8.86 -5.29
CA MET A 146 -30.90 9.89 -4.95
C MET A 146 -31.38 11.28 -5.43
N LYS A 147 -30.76 12.34 -4.91
CA LYS A 147 -30.97 13.70 -5.44
C LYS A 147 -30.54 13.73 -6.91
N LYS A 148 -31.28 14.46 -7.77
CA LYS A 148 -31.04 14.55 -9.23
C LYS A 148 -29.54 14.80 -9.51
N PRO A 149 -28.77 13.79 -9.96
CA PRO A 149 -27.32 13.90 -9.95
C PRO A 149 -26.81 14.65 -11.19
N ALA A 150 -25.82 15.53 -11.02
CA ALA A 150 -25.19 16.25 -12.14
C ALA A 150 -24.24 15.36 -12.98
N GLY A 151 -23.94 14.15 -12.50
CA GLY A 151 -23.10 13.18 -13.18
C GLY A 151 -23.36 11.77 -12.68
N VAL A 152 -22.85 10.77 -13.40
CA VAL A 152 -22.99 9.35 -13.04
C VAL A 152 -21.64 8.63 -13.13
N VAL A 153 -21.53 7.50 -12.45
CA VAL A 153 -20.41 6.57 -12.61
C VAL A 153 -20.92 5.30 -13.28
N VAL A 154 -20.21 4.80 -14.29
CA VAL A 154 -20.53 3.55 -14.98
C VAL A 154 -19.37 2.57 -14.82
N VAL A 155 -19.67 1.38 -14.30
CA VAL A 155 -18.70 0.30 -14.07
C VAL A 155 -19.27 -1.06 -14.49
N GLU A 156 -18.41 -2.05 -14.68
CA GLU A 156 -18.82 -3.43 -14.98
C GLU A 156 -19.48 -4.10 -13.78
N GLY A 157 -20.71 -4.60 -13.96
CA GLY A 157 -21.56 -5.16 -12.89
C GLY A 157 -21.12 -6.51 -12.33
N SER A 158 -20.21 -7.21 -13.01
CA SER A 158 -19.59 -8.45 -12.53
C SER A 158 -18.19 -8.26 -11.92
N PHE A 159 -17.61 -7.05 -12.03
CA PHE A 159 -16.26 -6.75 -11.54
C PHE A 159 -16.27 -5.69 -10.41
N TYR A 160 -16.63 -6.15 -9.21
CA TYR A 160 -16.95 -5.26 -8.07
C TYR A 160 -15.82 -4.34 -7.63
N ALA A 161 -14.55 -4.74 -7.81
CA ALA A 161 -13.41 -3.96 -7.35
C ALA A 161 -13.33 -2.56 -7.99
N HIS A 162 -13.79 -2.39 -9.24
CA HIS A 162 -13.84 -1.07 -9.89
C HIS A 162 -14.86 -0.15 -9.22
N GLY A 163 -16.06 -0.66 -8.97
CA GLY A 163 -17.09 0.08 -8.24
C GLY A 163 -16.66 0.45 -6.82
N ILE A 164 -16.02 -0.48 -6.11
CA ILE A 164 -15.50 -0.24 -4.75
C ILE A 164 -14.42 0.85 -4.77
N ALA A 165 -13.49 0.81 -5.72
CA ALA A 165 -12.40 1.77 -5.81
C ALA A 165 -12.89 3.21 -6.10
N ILE A 166 -13.93 3.37 -6.93
CA ILE A 166 -14.49 4.69 -7.28
C ILE A 166 -15.55 5.18 -6.29
N ALA A 167 -16.10 4.30 -5.46
CA ALA A 167 -17.20 4.64 -4.56
C ALA A 167 -16.95 5.85 -3.65
N PRO A 168 -15.75 6.08 -3.09
CA PRO A 168 -15.48 7.30 -2.33
C PRO A 168 -15.70 8.58 -3.14
N VAL A 169 -15.19 8.62 -4.37
CA VAL A 169 -15.33 9.76 -5.28
C VAL A 169 -16.78 9.90 -5.76
N ALA A 170 -17.42 8.78 -6.10
CA ALA A 170 -18.82 8.76 -6.56
C ALA A 170 -19.74 9.38 -5.49
N ALA A 171 -19.60 8.93 -4.25
CA ALA A 171 -20.38 9.40 -3.11
C ALA A 171 -20.17 10.89 -2.83
N GLN A 172 -18.92 11.36 -2.79
CA GLN A 172 -18.59 12.77 -2.55
C GLN A 172 -19.11 13.70 -3.64
N LYS A 173 -19.11 13.24 -4.90
CA LYS A 173 -19.69 13.99 -6.04
C LYS A 173 -21.22 13.90 -6.10
N GLY A 174 -21.84 13.05 -5.27
CA GLY A 174 -23.27 12.77 -5.35
C GLY A 174 -23.67 11.97 -6.61
N PHE A 175 -22.73 11.25 -7.22
CA PHE A 175 -22.96 10.48 -8.44
C PHE A 175 -23.40 9.05 -8.09
N PRO A 176 -24.51 8.54 -8.65
CA PRO A 176 -24.85 7.14 -8.52
C PRO A 176 -23.83 6.27 -9.25
N ILE A 177 -23.60 5.06 -8.74
CA ILE A 177 -22.84 4.03 -9.43
C ILE A 177 -23.83 3.13 -10.16
N LEU A 178 -23.74 3.17 -11.49
CA LEU A 178 -24.54 2.39 -12.41
C LEU A 178 -23.72 1.23 -12.96
N TYR A 179 -24.37 0.09 -13.16
CA TYR A 179 -23.72 -1.10 -13.70
C TYR A 179 -24.02 -1.28 -15.19
N THR A 180 -23.02 -1.65 -15.97
CA THR A 180 -23.15 -2.16 -17.34
C THR A 180 -22.58 -3.57 -17.42
N ASP A 181 -22.73 -4.23 -18.56
CA ASP A 181 -22.09 -5.50 -18.87
C ASP A 181 -21.35 -5.44 -20.21
N LYS A 182 -20.62 -6.50 -20.56
CA LYS A 182 -19.92 -6.59 -21.84
C LYS A 182 -20.83 -6.51 -23.06
N LYS A 183 -22.15 -6.71 -22.91
CA LYS A 183 -23.12 -6.60 -24.01
C LYS A 183 -23.45 -5.14 -24.33
N GLY A 184 -23.09 -4.21 -23.44
CA GLY A 184 -23.20 -2.77 -23.68
C GLY A 184 -24.09 -2.06 -22.67
N LEU A 185 -24.47 -0.82 -23.02
CA LEU A 185 -25.28 0.03 -22.15
C LEU A 185 -26.75 -0.43 -22.18
N ARG A 186 -27.18 -1.08 -21.10
CA ARG A 186 -28.57 -1.55 -20.93
C ARG A 186 -29.55 -0.38 -20.89
N SER A 187 -30.79 -0.61 -21.33
CA SER A 187 -31.83 0.44 -21.43
C SER A 187 -32.15 1.08 -20.07
N GLU A 188 -32.19 0.29 -18.99
CA GLU A 188 -32.45 0.80 -17.64
C GLU A 188 -31.35 1.76 -17.18
N ILE A 189 -30.12 1.53 -17.64
CA ILE A 189 -28.95 2.36 -17.33
C ILE A 189 -28.91 3.59 -18.22
N ALA A 190 -29.20 3.42 -19.51
CA ALA A 190 -29.29 4.51 -20.47
C ALA A 190 -30.31 5.57 -20.03
N SER A 191 -31.47 5.14 -19.48
CA SER A 191 -32.50 6.05 -18.96
C SER A 191 -31.98 7.01 -17.88
N VAL A 192 -31.06 6.54 -17.02
CA VAL A 192 -30.47 7.35 -15.95
C VAL A 192 -29.26 8.13 -16.47
N ALA A 193 -28.35 7.47 -17.17
CA ALA A 193 -27.10 8.07 -17.63
C ALA A 193 -27.29 9.15 -18.70
N LYS A 194 -28.40 9.11 -19.44
CA LYS A 194 -28.74 10.09 -20.48
C LYS A 194 -29.77 11.13 -20.02
N ALA A 195 -30.22 11.09 -18.76
CA ALA A 195 -31.16 12.09 -18.23
C ALA A 195 -30.64 13.53 -18.41
N SER A 196 -31.54 14.49 -18.62
CA SER A 196 -31.19 15.88 -18.98
C SER A 196 -30.27 16.57 -17.95
N ASN A 197 -30.44 16.26 -16.67
CA ASN A 197 -29.63 16.79 -15.58
C ASN A 197 -28.21 16.19 -15.51
N VAL A 198 -27.94 15.06 -16.16
CA VAL A 198 -26.60 14.44 -16.19
C VAL A 198 -25.73 15.16 -17.20
N LYS A 199 -24.63 15.76 -16.74
CA LYS A 199 -23.68 16.53 -17.56
C LYS A 199 -22.37 15.80 -17.82
N GLN A 200 -22.04 14.79 -17.02
CA GLN A 200 -20.78 14.05 -17.13
C GLN A 200 -20.92 12.60 -16.69
N THR A 201 -20.08 11.74 -17.25
CA THR A 201 -20.01 10.33 -16.88
C THR A 201 -18.58 9.92 -16.55
N ILE A 202 -18.35 9.29 -15.42
CA ILE A 202 -17.07 8.64 -15.10
C ILE A 202 -17.20 7.17 -15.45
N VAL A 203 -16.36 6.69 -16.37
CA VAL A 203 -16.32 5.27 -16.76
C VAL A 203 -15.11 4.62 -16.10
N VAL A 204 -15.31 3.52 -15.36
CA VAL A 204 -14.20 2.83 -14.66
C VAL A 204 -13.97 1.44 -15.24
N GLY A 205 -12.73 1.21 -15.66
CA GLY A 205 -12.29 -0.01 -16.34
C GLY A 205 -11.89 0.25 -17.80
N GLY A 206 -11.05 -0.65 -18.33
CA GLY A 206 -10.75 -0.70 -19.76
C GLY A 206 -11.93 -1.14 -20.62
N GLU A 207 -11.70 -1.27 -21.92
CA GLU A 207 -12.76 -1.61 -22.91
C GLU A 207 -13.30 -3.04 -22.75
N ASN A 208 -12.51 -3.94 -22.16
CA ASN A 208 -12.94 -5.30 -21.80
C ASN A 208 -14.01 -5.34 -20.69
N TYR A 209 -14.22 -4.20 -19.99
CA TYR A 209 -15.19 -4.07 -18.90
C TYR A 209 -16.35 -3.16 -19.31
N VAL A 210 -16.04 -1.99 -19.89
CA VAL A 210 -17.04 -1.07 -20.45
C VAL A 210 -16.66 -0.81 -21.89
N THR A 211 -17.38 -1.43 -22.82
CA THR A 211 -17.05 -1.43 -24.26
C THR A 211 -17.02 -0.03 -24.84
N LYS A 212 -16.31 0.14 -25.97
CA LYS A 212 -16.29 1.41 -26.72
C LYS A 212 -17.70 1.83 -27.16
N ALA A 213 -18.53 0.87 -27.57
CA ALA A 213 -19.93 1.11 -27.91
C ALA A 213 -20.75 1.64 -26.72
N ALA A 214 -20.60 1.05 -25.52
CA ALA A 214 -21.27 1.57 -24.33
C ALA A 214 -20.75 2.96 -23.95
N TYR A 215 -19.44 3.18 -24.05
CA TYR A 215 -18.79 4.46 -23.75
C TYR A 215 -19.31 5.60 -24.62
N ASN A 216 -19.40 5.40 -25.93
CA ASN A 216 -19.81 6.43 -26.89
C ASN A 216 -21.27 6.86 -26.73
N GLN A 217 -22.10 6.07 -26.03
CA GLN A 217 -23.48 6.43 -25.73
C GLN A 217 -23.62 7.32 -24.49
N LEU A 218 -22.57 7.49 -23.69
CA LEU A 218 -22.64 8.21 -22.41
C LEU A 218 -22.40 9.71 -22.61
N LYS A 219 -23.00 10.54 -21.75
CA LYS A 219 -22.79 12.00 -21.77
C LYS A 219 -21.42 12.35 -21.21
N SER A 220 -20.62 13.07 -22.00
CA SER A 220 -19.27 13.57 -21.66
C SER A 220 -18.45 12.57 -20.83
N PRO A 221 -18.19 11.36 -21.39
CA PRO A 221 -17.58 10.29 -20.63
C PRO A 221 -16.08 10.55 -20.41
N THR A 222 -15.60 10.23 -19.22
CA THR A 222 -14.17 10.23 -18.86
C THR A 222 -13.78 8.87 -18.32
N ARG A 223 -12.87 8.17 -19.01
CA ARG A 223 -12.42 6.83 -18.61
C ARG A 223 -11.29 6.88 -17.57
N ILE A 224 -11.37 5.99 -16.59
CA ILE A 224 -10.28 5.65 -15.66
C ILE A 224 -10.02 4.15 -15.79
N LYS A 225 -8.84 3.78 -16.28
CA LYS A 225 -8.44 2.40 -16.52
C LYS A 225 -7.16 2.06 -15.77
N GLY A 226 -6.86 0.77 -15.70
CA GLY A 226 -5.64 0.21 -15.14
C GLY A 226 -5.53 -1.26 -15.52
N SER A 227 -4.32 -1.80 -15.54
CA SER A 227 -4.06 -3.20 -15.92
C SER A 227 -4.63 -4.18 -14.89
N THR A 228 -4.68 -3.77 -13.62
CA THR A 228 -5.32 -4.51 -12.53
C THR A 228 -6.27 -3.62 -11.73
N ARG A 229 -7.06 -4.24 -10.86
CA ARG A 229 -7.89 -3.52 -9.86
C ARG A 229 -7.10 -2.58 -8.96
N TYR A 230 -5.81 -2.88 -8.75
CA TYR A 230 -4.90 -2.07 -7.92
C TYR A 230 -4.48 -0.81 -8.66
N ASP A 231 -4.21 -0.93 -9.97
CA ASP A 231 -3.91 0.21 -10.83
C ASP A 231 -5.12 1.15 -10.94
N VAL A 232 -6.34 0.60 -11.06
CA VAL A 232 -7.56 1.42 -11.07
C VAL A 232 -7.70 2.22 -9.77
N ALA A 233 -7.51 1.60 -8.60
CA ALA A 233 -7.58 2.31 -7.32
C ALA A 233 -6.51 3.41 -7.21
N ALA A 234 -5.26 3.10 -7.58
CA ALA A 234 -4.16 4.08 -7.61
C ALA A 234 -4.44 5.25 -8.56
N ASN A 235 -4.95 4.96 -9.76
CA ASN A 235 -5.27 5.97 -10.76
C ASN A 235 -6.44 6.87 -10.34
N ILE A 236 -7.41 6.34 -9.59
CA ILE A 236 -8.49 7.14 -9.00
C ILE A 236 -7.93 8.11 -7.95
N VAL A 237 -7.09 7.62 -7.03
CA VAL A 237 -6.43 8.45 -6.01
C VAL A 237 -5.61 9.55 -6.66
N LYS A 238 -4.86 9.24 -7.72
CA LYS A 238 -4.08 10.21 -8.49
C LYS A 238 -4.97 11.24 -9.20
N LYS A 239 -5.94 10.78 -9.99
CA LYS A 239 -6.78 11.64 -10.86
C LYS A 239 -7.60 12.64 -10.07
N TYR A 240 -8.13 12.25 -8.92
CA TYR A 240 -8.97 13.11 -8.08
C TYR A 240 -8.23 13.76 -6.91
N ASN A 241 -6.90 13.62 -6.87
CA ASN A 241 -6.05 14.12 -5.79
C ASN A 241 -6.63 13.84 -4.39
N MET A 242 -7.05 12.59 -4.17
CA MET A 242 -7.71 12.21 -2.92
C MET A 242 -6.76 12.42 -1.72
N SER A 243 -7.30 12.87 -0.59
CA SER A 243 -6.51 13.10 0.62
C SER A 243 -5.91 11.78 1.13
N VAL A 244 -4.59 11.78 1.34
CA VAL A 244 -3.81 10.62 1.80
C VAL A 244 -3.37 10.72 3.27
N ASN A 245 -3.76 11.76 4.00
CA ASN A 245 -3.37 12.00 5.40
C ASN A 245 -3.78 10.88 6.38
N ASN A 246 -4.69 10.00 5.96
CA ASN A 246 -4.90 8.66 6.50
C ASN A 246 -5.59 7.82 5.40
N THR A 247 -4.88 6.87 4.81
CA THR A 247 -5.37 6.13 3.64
C THR A 247 -5.99 4.80 4.06
N TYR A 248 -7.23 4.55 3.63
CA TYR A 248 -7.86 3.26 3.84
C TYR A 248 -7.27 2.22 2.90
N VAL A 249 -7.07 1.00 3.40
CA VAL A 249 -6.57 -0.13 2.60
C VAL A 249 -7.53 -1.31 2.72
N GLY A 250 -8.12 -1.71 1.60
CA GLY A 250 -9.05 -2.85 1.50
C GLY A 250 -8.51 -3.99 0.65
N ARG A 251 -8.98 -5.22 0.88
CA ARG A 251 -8.61 -6.38 0.05
C ARG A 251 -9.33 -6.32 -1.31
N GLY A 252 -8.58 -6.29 -2.41
CA GLY A 252 -9.13 -6.20 -3.78
C GLY A 252 -10.03 -7.37 -4.22
N PHE A 253 -10.03 -8.48 -3.48
CA PHE A 253 -10.94 -9.63 -3.66
C PHE A 253 -11.87 -9.84 -2.45
N GLY A 254 -11.74 -9.03 -1.39
CA GLY A 254 -12.59 -9.05 -0.19
C GLY A 254 -13.66 -7.97 -0.29
N TYR A 255 -14.66 -8.20 -1.12
CA TYR A 255 -15.58 -7.14 -1.58
C TYR A 255 -16.43 -6.54 -0.46
N ALA A 256 -16.90 -7.34 0.51
CA ALA A 256 -17.76 -6.84 1.59
C ALA A 256 -17.03 -5.92 2.59
N THR A 257 -15.78 -6.25 2.95
CA THR A 257 -15.00 -5.40 3.84
C THR A 257 -14.48 -4.17 3.11
N SER A 258 -14.15 -4.31 1.83
CA SER A 258 -13.65 -3.20 1.01
C SER A 258 -14.74 -2.20 0.61
N SER A 259 -15.99 -2.63 0.41
CA SER A 259 -17.13 -1.72 0.26
C SER A 259 -17.39 -0.93 1.54
N SER A 260 -17.25 -1.56 2.72
CA SER A 260 -17.31 -0.89 4.01
C SER A 260 -16.19 0.15 4.12
N ALA A 261 -14.96 -0.21 3.74
CA ALA A 261 -13.82 0.72 3.66
C ALA A 261 -14.10 1.91 2.73
N ALA A 262 -14.70 1.66 1.57
CA ALA A 262 -15.09 2.72 0.63
C ALA A 262 -16.13 3.68 1.22
N GLY A 263 -17.11 3.18 1.98
CA GLY A 263 -18.11 4.00 2.64
C GLY A 263 -17.52 4.96 3.67
N ILE A 264 -16.64 4.47 4.55
CA ILE A 264 -15.99 5.34 5.55
C ILE A 264 -14.95 6.27 4.90
N ALA A 265 -14.24 5.83 3.86
CA ALA A 265 -13.35 6.67 3.08
C ALA A 265 -14.09 7.85 2.44
N ALA A 266 -15.29 7.61 1.89
CA ALA A 266 -16.18 8.67 1.41
C ALA A 266 -16.51 9.67 2.53
N LYS A 267 -16.98 9.16 3.67
CA LYS A 267 -17.43 9.95 4.84
C LYS A 267 -16.35 10.87 5.39
N GLN A 268 -15.09 10.42 5.39
CA GLN A 268 -13.96 11.14 6.00
C GLN A 268 -13.09 11.89 4.98
N ASN A 269 -13.49 11.91 3.72
CA ASN A 269 -12.69 12.46 2.62
C ASN A 269 -11.27 11.90 2.53
N LYS A 270 -11.17 10.57 2.49
CA LYS A 270 -9.90 9.83 2.45
C LYS A 270 -9.79 8.95 1.21
N ALA A 271 -8.55 8.74 0.77
CA ALA A 271 -8.21 7.79 -0.28
C ALA A 271 -8.50 6.35 0.16
N LEU A 272 -8.86 5.51 -0.82
CA LEU A 272 -8.92 4.06 -0.70
C LEU A 272 -7.93 3.44 -1.68
N LEU A 273 -6.98 2.66 -1.16
CA LEU A 273 -6.12 1.78 -1.94
C LEU A 273 -6.52 0.33 -1.74
N LEU A 274 -6.16 -0.52 -2.70
CA LEU A 274 -6.45 -1.95 -2.68
C LEU A 274 -5.16 -2.77 -2.54
N THR A 275 -5.28 -3.93 -1.87
CA THR A 275 -4.19 -4.90 -1.67
C THR A 275 -4.61 -6.34 -1.99
N ASN A 276 -3.64 -7.25 -2.16
CA ASN A 276 -3.92 -8.70 -2.04
C ASN A 276 -4.00 -9.12 -0.57
N GLU A 277 -4.32 -10.38 -0.33
CA GLU A 277 -4.34 -10.98 1.01
C GLU A 277 -2.97 -10.92 1.68
N LYS A 278 -1.92 -11.38 0.97
CA LYS A 278 -0.57 -11.59 1.53
C LYS A 278 0.48 -10.58 1.08
N THR A 279 0.21 -9.83 0.01
CA THR A 279 1.22 -8.97 -0.65
C THR A 279 0.63 -7.65 -1.09
N LEU A 280 1.31 -6.55 -0.76
CA LEU A 280 1.00 -5.22 -1.25
C LEU A 280 1.45 -5.11 -2.73
N PRO A 281 0.52 -4.88 -3.69
CA PRO A 281 0.85 -4.82 -5.12
C PRO A 281 1.87 -3.72 -5.44
N LYS A 282 2.73 -3.94 -6.45
CA LYS A 282 3.77 -2.98 -6.86
C LYS A 282 3.22 -1.56 -7.08
N VAL A 283 2.09 -1.42 -7.77
CA VAL A 283 1.44 -0.11 -8.01
C VAL A 283 0.94 0.55 -6.72
N THR A 284 0.44 -0.23 -5.76
CA THR A 284 0.03 0.28 -4.45
C THR A 284 1.24 0.78 -3.67
N ARG A 285 2.36 0.04 -3.67
CA ARG A 285 3.63 0.45 -3.06
C ARG A 285 4.16 1.74 -3.71
N ALA A 286 4.19 1.81 -5.04
CA ALA A 286 4.59 3.02 -5.77
C ALA A 286 3.70 4.23 -5.45
N THR A 287 2.39 4.01 -5.28
CA THR A 287 1.45 5.07 -4.89
C THR A 287 1.74 5.57 -3.48
N VAL A 288 2.04 4.67 -2.53
CA VAL A 288 2.44 5.03 -1.17
C VAL A 288 3.66 5.95 -1.18
N SER A 289 4.72 5.56 -1.89
CA SER A 289 5.95 6.37 -1.96
C SER A 289 5.72 7.72 -2.67
N SER A 290 5.12 7.71 -3.86
CA SER A 290 4.92 8.93 -4.66
C SER A 290 3.99 9.96 -4.02
N LYS A 291 3.00 9.51 -3.23
CA LYS A 291 2.10 10.39 -2.46
C LYS A 291 2.57 10.62 -1.03
N LYS A 292 3.75 10.10 -0.63
CA LYS A 292 4.32 10.22 0.72
C LYS A 292 3.33 9.83 1.82
N ILE A 293 2.64 8.70 1.63
CA ILE A 293 1.60 8.24 2.56
C ILE A 293 2.26 7.59 3.78
N THR A 294 1.97 8.11 4.97
CA THR A 294 2.57 7.65 6.24
C THR A 294 1.55 7.12 7.25
N LYS A 295 0.25 7.28 6.98
CA LYS A 295 -0.85 6.85 7.87
C LYS A 295 -1.85 5.99 7.12
N PHE A 296 -2.14 4.81 7.68
CA PHE A 296 -3.01 3.82 7.08
C PHE A 296 -4.06 3.30 8.06
N THR A 297 -5.24 2.97 7.52
CA THR A 297 -6.23 2.14 8.21
C THR A 297 -6.59 0.94 7.34
N VAL A 298 -6.14 -0.24 7.75
CA VAL A 298 -6.49 -1.51 7.09
C VAL A 298 -7.88 -1.94 7.52
N VAL A 299 -8.75 -2.28 6.56
CA VAL A 299 -10.13 -2.72 6.85
C VAL A 299 -10.30 -4.20 6.51
N GLY A 300 -10.57 -5.00 7.54
CA GLY A 300 -10.69 -6.46 7.46
C GLY A 300 -9.88 -7.15 8.55
N SER A 301 -10.16 -8.44 8.80
CA SER A 301 -9.42 -9.25 9.77
C SER A 301 -8.02 -9.63 9.26
N THR A 302 -7.19 -10.15 10.16
CA THR A 302 -5.86 -10.70 9.87
C THR A 302 -5.87 -11.85 8.85
N ASN A 303 -6.99 -12.56 8.70
CA ASN A 303 -7.14 -13.61 7.69
C ASN A 303 -7.49 -13.04 6.30
N THR A 304 -7.97 -11.80 6.22
CA THR A 304 -8.35 -11.17 4.95
C THR A 304 -7.27 -10.23 4.41
N VAL A 305 -6.55 -9.55 5.30
CA VAL A 305 -5.35 -8.78 5.00
C VAL A 305 -4.33 -9.15 6.05
N THR A 306 -3.32 -9.93 5.67
CA THR A 306 -2.40 -10.58 6.61
C THR A 306 -1.45 -9.60 7.28
N PRO A 307 -0.81 -10.00 8.38
CA PRO A 307 0.29 -9.24 8.98
C PRO A 307 1.40 -8.88 7.99
N THR A 308 1.65 -9.68 6.95
CA THR A 308 2.64 -9.38 5.90
C THR A 308 2.36 -8.05 5.21
N VAL A 309 1.11 -7.80 4.82
CA VAL A 309 0.72 -6.52 4.20
C VAL A 309 0.85 -5.36 5.19
N VAL A 310 0.47 -5.57 6.45
CA VAL A 310 0.62 -4.56 7.51
C VAL A 310 2.09 -4.22 7.73
N ASN A 311 2.96 -5.22 7.79
CA ASN A 311 4.40 -5.03 7.98
C ASN A 311 5.02 -4.30 6.78
N GLN A 312 4.58 -4.61 5.55
CA GLN A 312 4.95 -3.83 4.37
C GLN A 312 4.51 -2.37 4.47
N LEU A 313 3.29 -2.09 4.94
CA LEU A 313 2.82 -0.70 5.10
C LEU A 313 3.56 0.06 6.21
N LYS A 314 3.91 -0.61 7.32
CA LYS A 314 4.67 -0.03 8.44
C LYS A 314 6.10 0.34 8.05
N ASN A 315 6.72 -0.44 7.18
CA ASN A 315 8.13 -0.27 6.85
C ASN A 315 8.37 1.03 6.05
N PRO A 316 9.32 1.90 6.44
CA PRO A 316 9.64 3.14 5.74
C PRO A 316 10.13 2.96 4.28
N ALA A 317 10.65 1.78 3.93
CA ALA A 317 11.09 1.44 2.58
C ALA A 317 9.92 1.11 1.63
N VAL A 318 8.67 1.15 2.08
CA VAL A 318 7.51 0.83 1.25
C VAL A 318 7.44 1.72 0.00
N GLY A 319 7.48 1.09 -1.17
CA GLY A 319 7.46 1.77 -2.45
C GLY A 319 8.75 2.47 -2.86
N LYS A 320 9.78 2.46 -2.00
CA LYS A 320 11.11 2.98 -2.34
C LYS A 320 11.76 2.07 -3.36
N LYS A 321 12.40 2.65 -4.35
CA LYS A 321 13.09 1.94 -5.42
C LYS A 321 14.53 1.69 -5.01
N VAL A 322 14.92 0.43 -4.92
CA VAL A 322 16.29 0.04 -4.52
C VAL A 322 16.93 -0.68 -5.69
N PHE A 323 18.06 -0.18 -6.16
CA PHE A 323 18.88 -0.87 -7.14
C PHE A 323 19.98 -1.66 -6.43
N ILE A 324 20.05 -2.96 -6.71
CA ILE A 324 21.08 -3.85 -6.14
C ILE A 324 22.01 -4.28 -7.26
N ASP A 325 23.30 -4.11 -7.07
CA ASP A 325 24.34 -4.51 -8.00
C ASP A 325 25.20 -5.61 -7.38
N PRO A 326 25.00 -6.89 -7.73
CA PRO A 326 25.96 -7.92 -7.35
C PRO A 326 27.23 -7.74 -8.19
N GLY A 327 28.35 -7.40 -7.56
CA GLY A 327 29.64 -7.17 -8.22
C GLY A 327 30.10 -8.34 -9.09
N HIS A 328 30.93 -8.07 -10.09
CA HIS A 328 31.51 -9.07 -11.02
C HIS A 328 30.46 -9.83 -11.87
N GLY A 329 30.86 -10.95 -12.50
CA GLY A 329 29.98 -11.85 -13.25
C GLY A 329 30.61 -12.43 -14.53
N ALA A 330 30.15 -13.61 -14.94
CA ALA A 330 30.64 -14.39 -16.08
C ALA A 330 32.17 -14.56 -16.06
N HIS A 331 32.89 -13.95 -17.02
CA HIS A 331 34.35 -14.06 -17.15
C HIS A 331 35.11 -13.33 -16.03
N ASP A 332 34.48 -12.34 -15.38
CA ASP A 332 35.02 -11.66 -14.21
C ASP A 332 34.58 -12.43 -12.96
N SER A 333 35.49 -13.21 -12.38
CA SER A 333 35.25 -13.98 -11.15
C SER A 333 35.17 -13.12 -9.90
N GLY A 334 35.72 -11.89 -9.95
CA GLY A 334 36.21 -11.21 -8.77
C GLY A 334 37.28 -12.02 -8.04
N ALA A 335 37.43 -11.77 -6.75
CA ALA A 335 38.37 -12.50 -5.91
C ALA A 335 37.99 -13.98 -5.75
N VAL A 336 39.02 -14.83 -5.63
CA VAL A 336 38.89 -16.28 -5.42
C VAL A 336 39.71 -16.67 -4.20
N GLY A 337 39.10 -17.38 -3.25
CA GLY A 337 39.78 -17.78 -2.02
C GLY A 337 38.99 -18.82 -1.26
N TYR A 338 39.67 -19.82 -0.70
CA TYR A 338 39.08 -20.89 0.10
C TYR A 338 37.85 -21.56 -0.55
N GLY A 339 37.83 -21.71 -1.88
CA GLY A 339 36.70 -22.31 -2.61
C GLY A 339 35.49 -21.40 -2.83
N LEU A 340 35.59 -20.11 -2.50
CA LEU A 340 34.62 -19.08 -2.85
C LEU A 340 35.06 -18.35 -4.13
N TYR A 341 34.08 -18.08 -4.98
CA TYR A 341 34.18 -17.10 -6.06
C TYR A 341 33.33 -15.90 -5.69
N GLU A 342 33.92 -14.71 -5.67
CA GLU A 342 33.25 -13.48 -5.26
C GLU A 342 31.97 -13.25 -6.07
N LYS A 343 32.00 -13.40 -7.39
CA LYS A 343 30.81 -13.24 -8.26
C LYS A 343 29.61 -14.09 -7.82
N ASN A 344 29.85 -15.29 -7.29
CA ASN A 344 28.81 -16.23 -6.87
C ASN A 344 28.26 -15.85 -5.49
N LEU A 345 29.16 -15.48 -4.58
CA LEU A 345 28.81 -14.98 -3.25
C LEU A 345 27.95 -13.71 -3.35
N ASN A 346 28.40 -12.72 -4.13
CA ASN A 346 27.70 -11.46 -4.35
C ASN A 346 26.30 -11.69 -4.90
N LEU A 347 26.15 -12.57 -5.90
CA LEU A 347 24.86 -12.89 -6.48
C LEU A 347 23.90 -13.56 -5.49
N ASP A 348 24.40 -14.49 -4.67
CA ASP A 348 23.59 -15.16 -3.63
C ASP A 348 23.08 -14.16 -2.59
N VAL A 349 23.98 -13.35 -2.00
CA VAL A 349 23.63 -12.32 -1.02
C VAL A 349 22.64 -11.30 -1.64
N ALA A 350 22.87 -10.85 -2.87
CA ALA A 350 22.01 -9.90 -3.54
C ALA A 350 20.60 -10.47 -3.84
N LYS A 351 20.48 -11.76 -4.20
CA LYS A 351 19.18 -12.44 -4.36
C LYS A 351 18.42 -12.53 -3.04
N ARG A 352 19.10 -12.86 -1.95
CA ARG A 352 18.51 -12.84 -0.61
C ARG A 352 18.05 -11.44 -0.24
N LEU A 353 18.89 -10.43 -0.45
CA LEU A 353 18.57 -9.03 -0.19
C LEU A 353 17.36 -8.55 -1.00
N ASN A 354 17.28 -8.92 -2.28
CA ASN A 354 16.11 -8.66 -3.13
C ASN A 354 14.82 -9.21 -2.51
N THR A 355 14.84 -10.45 -2.00
CA THR A 355 13.69 -11.04 -1.30
C THR A 355 13.34 -10.26 -0.02
N LYS A 356 14.32 -9.95 0.84
CA LYS A 356 14.09 -9.22 2.10
C LYS A 356 13.51 -7.83 1.86
N LEU A 357 14.06 -7.08 0.90
CA LEU A 357 13.59 -5.74 0.55
C LEU A 357 12.19 -5.76 -0.10
N ASN A 358 11.89 -6.74 -0.96
CA ASN A 358 10.51 -6.89 -1.47
C ASN A 358 9.52 -7.22 -0.36
N ASN A 359 9.92 -8.04 0.62
CA ASN A 359 9.10 -8.34 1.80
C ASN A 359 8.94 -7.13 2.73
N ALA A 360 9.93 -6.24 2.77
CA ALA A 360 9.84 -4.93 3.41
C ALA A 360 8.98 -3.92 2.63
N GLY A 361 8.57 -4.24 1.40
CA GLY A 361 7.71 -3.40 0.57
C GLY A 361 8.46 -2.48 -0.41
N ALA A 362 9.78 -2.58 -0.51
CA ALA A 362 10.55 -1.86 -1.53
C ALA A 362 10.25 -2.39 -2.94
N LEU A 363 10.59 -1.58 -3.94
CA LEU A 363 10.58 -1.91 -5.37
C LEU A 363 12.02 -2.16 -5.80
N VAL A 364 12.44 -3.43 -5.83
CA VAL A 364 13.83 -3.79 -6.10
C VAL A 364 14.06 -4.05 -7.59
N THR A 365 15.18 -3.54 -8.10
CA THR A 365 15.75 -3.91 -9.42
C THR A 365 17.20 -4.36 -9.21
N MET A 366 17.65 -5.35 -9.98
CA MET A 366 19.02 -5.86 -9.89
C MET A 366 19.77 -5.62 -11.22
N SER A 367 21.07 -5.32 -11.18
CA SER A 367 21.88 -5.23 -12.41
C SER A 367 21.93 -6.56 -13.16
N ARG A 368 22.11 -7.66 -12.41
CA ARG A 368 22.06 -9.05 -12.88
C ARG A 368 21.33 -9.99 -11.90
N THR A 369 20.69 -11.03 -12.43
CA THR A 369 19.98 -12.07 -11.65
C THR A 369 20.54 -13.49 -11.91
N SER A 370 21.52 -13.62 -12.80
CA SER A 370 22.26 -14.82 -13.15
C SER A 370 23.76 -14.49 -13.26
N ASP A 371 24.59 -15.48 -13.56
CA ASP A 371 26.02 -15.26 -13.80
C ASP A 371 26.25 -14.64 -15.19
N THR A 372 26.08 -13.32 -15.26
CA THR A 372 26.23 -12.49 -16.45
C THR A 372 27.08 -11.28 -16.12
N PHE A 373 27.78 -10.73 -17.11
CA PHE A 373 28.64 -9.57 -16.93
C PHE A 373 27.99 -8.30 -17.45
N ASP A 374 27.93 -7.27 -16.61
CA ASP A 374 27.72 -5.88 -17.02
C ASP A 374 29.00 -5.08 -16.74
N SER A 375 29.36 -4.17 -17.65
CA SER A 375 30.39 -3.16 -17.36
C SER A 375 29.95 -2.24 -16.22
N LEU A 376 30.92 -1.60 -15.55
CA LEU A 376 30.64 -0.65 -14.46
C LEU A 376 29.71 0.49 -14.92
N GLN A 377 29.90 0.98 -16.15
CA GLN A 377 29.03 1.99 -16.77
C GLN A 377 27.60 1.47 -16.98
N THR A 378 27.45 0.25 -17.50
CA THR A 378 26.12 -0.36 -17.69
C THR A 378 25.37 -0.51 -16.37
N ARG A 379 26.06 -0.89 -15.28
CA ARG A 379 25.46 -1.00 -13.94
C ARG A 379 24.90 0.33 -13.45
N VAL A 380 25.67 1.41 -13.57
CA VAL A 380 25.25 2.79 -13.23
C VAL A 380 24.05 3.21 -14.08
N SER A 381 24.11 2.99 -15.40
CA SER A 381 23.04 3.34 -16.34
C SER A 381 21.74 2.58 -16.06
N LYS A 382 21.82 1.28 -15.70
CA LYS A 382 20.67 0.48 -15.28
C LYS A 382 20.04 1.04 -13.99
N GLY A 383 20.88 1.43 -13.02
CA GLY A 383 20.43 2.09 -11.79
C GLY A 383 19.65 3.37 -12.08
N ALA A 384 20.23 4.26 -12.88
CA ALA A 384 19.58 5.51 -13.30
C ALA A 384 18.27 5.25 -14.06
N SER A 385 18.26 4.30 -15.01
CA SER A 385 17.07 3.94 -15.80
C SER A 385 15.93 3.37 -14.95
N ALA A 386 16.26 2.66 -13.87
CA ALA A 386 15.29 2.19 -12.88
C ALA A 386 14.66 3.35 -12.07
N ASN A 387 15.21 4.57 -12.18
CA ASN A 387 14.90 5.72 -11.35
C ASN A 387 14.98 5.35 -9.86
N ALA A 388 16.06 4.65 -9.46
CA ALA A 388 16.16 4.15 -8.09
C ALA A 388 16.39 5.30 -7.09
N ASP A 389 15.84 5.12 -5.88
CA ASP A 389 16.05 6.05 -4.76
C ASP A 389 17.43 5.85 -4.12
N ILE A 390 17.97 4.62 -4.17
CA ILE A 390 19.32 4.26 -3.71
C ILE A 390 19.95 3.17 -4.59
N PHE A 391 21.28 3.13 -4.60
CA PHE A 391 22.11 2.12 -5.27
C PHE A 391 22.98 1.38 -4.25
N ILE A 392 22.96 0.05 -4.26
CA ILE A 392 23.75 -0.80 -3.34
C ILE A 392 24.54 -1.80 -4.17
N SER A 393 25.86 -1.65 -4.23
CA SER A 393 26.76 -2.67 -4.77
C SER A 393 27.19 -3.65 -3.68
N VAL A 394 27.12 -4.94 -3.95
CA VAL A 394 27.50 -6.02 -3.02
C VAL A 394 28.76 -6.68 -3.53
N HIS A 395 29.81 -6.64 -2.70
CA HIS A 395 31.14 -7.18 -2.93
C HIS A 395 31.64 -8.01 -1.74
N ALA A 396 32.74 -8.74 -1.97
CA ALA A 396 33.52 -9.37 -0.90
C ALA A 396 35.00 -9.15 -1.18
N ASN A 397 35.70 -8.66 -0.17
CA ASN A 397 37.04 -8.13 -0.31
C ASN A 397 38.07 -9.26 -0.44
N SER A 398 39.31 -8.88 -0.75
CA SER A 398 40.47 -9.76 -0.74
C SER A 398 41.72 -9.00 -0.33
N ASN A 399 42.69 -9.72 0.20
CA ASN A 399 44.01 -9.22 0.51
C ASN A 399 45.01 -10.37 0.46
N ASP A 400 46.25 -10.08 0.05
CA ASP A 400 47.34 -11.06 0.02
C ASP A 400 47.69 -11.54 1.44
N ASN A 401 47.52 -10.68 2.44
CA ASN A 401 47.58 -11.08 3.84
C ASN A 401 46.25 -11.69 4.29
N SER A 402 46.21 -13.02 4.40
CA SER A 402 45.03 -13.79 4.82
C SER A 402 44.54 -13.51 6.24
N SER A 403 45.34 -12.82 7.08
CA SER A 403 44.88 -12.35 8.39
C SER A 403 43.93 -11.14 8.29
N ALA A 404 43.90 -10.42 7.16
CA ALA A 404 42.96 -9.34 6.93
C ALA A 404 41.53 -9.91 6.90
N ASN A 405 40.67 -9.39 7.78
CA ASN A 405 39.27 -9.79 7.90
C ASN A 405 38.40 -8.61 8.32
N GLY A 406 37.09 -8.79 8.22
CA GLY A 406 36.06 -7.86 8.66
C GLY A 406 35.23 -7.26 7.53
N THR A 407 34.19 -6.54 7.92
CA THR A 407 33.19 -5.94 7.02
C THR A 407 33.38 -4.43 6.94
N GLU A 408 33.26 -3.84 5.76
CA GLU A 408 33.33 -2.39 5.52
C GLU A 408 32.31 -1.91 4.49
N THR A 409 32.01 -0.62 4.51
CA THR A 409 31.14 0.02 3.54
C THR A 409 31.82 1.25 2.96
N TYR A 410 31.84 1.35 1.64
CA TYR A 410 32.34 2.51 0.91
C TYR A 410 31.19 3.36 0.36
N TYR A 411 31.40 4.67 0.38
CA TYR A 411 30.61 5.64 -0.37
C TYR A 411 31.54 6.61 -1.11
N ASP A 412 31.00 7.43 -2.01
CA ASP A 412 31.78 8.46 -2.69
C ASP A 412 31.16 9.84 -2.46
N LYS A 413 31.98 10.90 -2.54
CA LYS A 413 31.56 12.28 -2.27
C LYS A 413 31.13 13.05 -3.52
N THR A 414 31.28 12.49 -4.72
CA THR A 414 31.00 13.18 -5.99
C THR A 414 29.51 13.53 -6.14
N TYR A 415 28.61 12.60 -5.80
CA TYR A 415 27.16 12.81 -5.87
C TYR A 415 26.44 12.32 -4.61
N ALA A 416 25.37 13.03 -4.22
CA ALA A 416 24.50 12.66 -3.10
C ALA A 416 25.24 12.34 -1.77
N ALA A 417 26.43 12.93 -1.56
CA ALA A 417 27.40 12.54 -0.54
C ALA A 417 26.79 12.37 0.87
N ALA A 418 26.00 13.34 1.34
CA ALA A 418 25.37 13.28 2.65
C ALA A 418 24.38 12.11 2.79
N ASN A 419 23.62 11.83 1.74
CA ASN A 419 22.66 10.71 1.73
C ASN A 419 23.39 9.36 1.57
N SER A 420 24.46 9.30 0.78
CA SER A 420 25.31 8.10 0.66
C SER A 420 25.99 7.76 1.99
N LEU A 421 26.52 8.77 2.70
CA LEU A 421 27.06 8.59 4.05
C LEU A 421 26.00 8.11 5.04
N LYS A 422 24.81 8.74 5.05
CA LYS A 422 23.68 8.29 5.89
C LYS A 422 23.32 6.83 5.59
N LEU A 423 23.26 6.45 4.32
CA LEU A 423 22.97 5.08 3.90
C LEU A 423 24.03 4.10 4.41
N ALA A 424 25.31 4.42 4.23
CA ALA A 424 26.43 3.61 4.71
C ALA A 424 26.40 3.44 6.24
N GLN A 425 26.19 4.53 6.98
CA GLN A 425 26.11 4.52 8.45
C GLN A 425 24.92 3.72 8.99
N ASN A 426 23.84 3.60 8.22
CA ASN A 426 22.71 2.75 8.60
C ASN A 426 22.95 1.27 8.27
N ILE A 427 23.69 0.95 7.21
CA ILE A 427 23.93 -0.43 6.75
C ILE A 427 25.09 -1.08 7.50
N GLN A 428 26.24 -0.41 7.63
CA GLN A 428 27.47 -0.95 8.21
C GLN A 428 27.27 -1.67 9.55
N PRO A 429 26.71 -1.04 10.60
CA PRO A 429 26.54 -1.70 11.90
C PRO A 429 25.58 -2.90 11.84
N LYS A 430 24.63 -2.90 10.90
CA LYS A 430 23.69 -4.02 10.72
C LYS A 430 24.33 -5.20 10.03
N MET A 431 25.27 -4.98 9.11
CA MET A 431 26.05 -6.06 8.51
C MET A 431 26.99 -6.70 9.53
N VAL A 432 27.74 -5.87 10.26
CA VAL A 432 28.67 -6.31 11.32
C VAL A 432 27.94 -7.14 12.37
N SER A 433 26.82 -6.65 12.90
CA SER A 433 26.01 -7.40 13.87
C SER A 433 25.41 -8.69 13.29
N ALA A 434 25.03 -8.68 12.01
CA ALA A 434 24.48 -9.86 11.35
C ALA A 434 25.52 -10.97 11.15
N LEU A 435 26.77 -10.61 10.88
CA LEU A 435 27.86 -11.55 10.60
C LEU A 435 28.70 -11.91 11.83
N GLY A 436 28.80 -11.03 12.82
CA GLY A 436 29.74 -11.17 13.94
C GLY A 436 31.20 -10.93 13.52
N THR A 437 31.43 -10.20 12.43
CA THR A 437 32.76 -9.89 11.88
C THR A 437 33.36 -8.65 12.53
N ARG A 438 34.66 -8.43 12.33
CA ARG A 438 35.33 -7.18 12.71
C ARG A 438 34.71 -5.99 11.97
N ASP A 439 34.35 -4.94 12.68
CA ASP A 439 33.91 -3.68 12.07
C ASP A 439 35.13 -2.92 11.53
N ARG A 440 35.15 -2.69 10.22
CA ARG A 440 36.19 -1.91 9.54
C ARG A 440 35.71 -0.51 9.16
N GLY A 441 34.48 -0.16 9.51
CA GLY A 441 33.89 1.17 9.40
C GLY A 441 33.36 1.56 8.02
N VAL A 442 32.88 2.79 7.95
CA VAL A 442 32.44 3.46 6.72
C VAL A 442 33.60 4.31 6.18
N LYS A 443 33.89 4.18 4.89
CA LYS A 443 35.03 4.82 4.22
C LYS A 443 34.61 5.48 2.91
N THR A 444 35.50 6.30 2.35
CA THR A 444 35.35 6.81 0.99
C THR A 444 36.29 6.13 0.02
N ALA A 445 35.80 5.82 -1.18
CA ALA A 445 36.62 5.34 -2.28
C ALA A 445 36.00 5.73 -3.62
N GLY A 446 36.85 6.02 -4.61
CA GLY A 446 36.44 6.42 -5.97
C GLY A 446 35.98 5.27 -6.86
N PHE A 447 35.37 4.21 -6.30
CA PHE A 447 34.90 3.07 -7.09
C PHE A 447 33.83 3.52 -8.09
N TYR A 448 33.98 3.11 -9.35
CA TYR A 448 33.21 3.65 -10.47
C TYR A 448 31.69 3.69 -10.20
N VAL A 449 31.13 2.57 -9.72
CA VAL A 449 29.68 2.42 -9.55
C VAL A 449 29.07 3.32 -8.48
N ILE A 450 29.84 3.72 -7.47
CA ILE A 450 29.39 4.67 -6.45
C ILE A 450 29.78 6.11 -6.80
N LYS A 451 30.92 6.31 -7.45
CA LYS A 451 31.41 7.63 -7.90
C LYS A 451 30.53 8.25 -8.99
N TYR A 452 30.06 7.45 -9.95
CA TYR A 452 29.26 7.96 -11.08
C TYR A 452 27.75 7.71 -10.94
N SER A 453 27.32 7.08 -9.84
CA SER A 453 25.91 7.02 -9.50
C SER A 453 25.43 8.38 -8.96
N LYS A 454 24.46 9.00 -9.66
CA LYS A 454 23.90 10.29 -9.24
C LYS A 454 22.89 10.19 -8.09
N MET A 455 22.49 8.96 -7.72
CA MET A 455 21.65 8.70 -6.55
C MET A 455 22.53 8.34 -5.34
N PRO A 456 21.99 8.38 -4.11
CA PRO A 456 22.69 7.86 -2.94
C PRO A 456 23.17 6.43 -3.17
N SER A 457 24.45 6.18 -2.95
CA SER A 457 25.11 4.95 -3.40
C SER A 457 26.12 4.45 -2.37
N VAL A 458 26.18 3.12 -2.21
CA VAL A 458 27.16 2.44 -1.35
C VAL A 458 27.69 1.18 -2.02
N LEU A 459 28.93 0.82 -1.69
CA LEU A 459 29.55 -0.46 -2.03
C LEU A 459 29.87 -1.18 -0.72
N LEU A 460 29.33 -2.39 -0.58
CA LEU A 460 29.44 -3.19 0.64
C LEU A 460 30.54 -4.22 0.44
N GLU A 461 31.56 -4.21 1.28
CA GLU A 461 32.54 -5.29 1.38
C GLU A 461 32.15 -6.19 2.54
N THR A 462 31.53 -7.32 2.20
CA THR A 462 30.82 -8.16 3.18
C THR A 462 31.74 -8.96 4.10
N GLY A 463 33.01 -9.13 3.71
CA GLY A 463 34.07 -9.86 4.40
C GLY A 463 35.19 -10.17 3.40
N PHE A 464 36.29 -10.78 3.83
CA PHE A 464 37.42 -11.12 2.97
C PHE A 464 37.33 -12.58 2.48
N VAL A 465 37.21 -12.81 1.17
CA VAL A 465 37.22 -14.17 0.61
C VAL A 465 38.57 -14.86 0.78
N SER A 466 39.65 -14.08 0.92
CA SER A 466 41.01 -14.55 1.21
C SER A 466 41.30 -14.73 2.71
N SER A 467 40.30 -14.59 3.58
CA SER A 467 40.45 -14.87 5.00
C SER A 467 39.80 -16.20 5.37
N PRO A 468 40.50 -17.11 6.09
CA PRO A 468 39.89 -18.34 6.58
C PRO A 468 38.77 -18.07 7.58
N VAL A 469 38.83 -16.97 8.34
CA VAL A 469 37.79 -16.58 9.31
C VAL A 469 36.52 -16.14 8.58
N ASP A 470 36.63 -15.15 7.71
CA ASP A 470 35.46 -14.61 7.00
C ASP A 470 34.90 -15.61 5.98
N SER A 471 35.74 -16.36 5.25
CA SER A 471 35.26 -17.31 4.24
C SER A 471 34.39 -18.43 4.85
N ASN A 472 34.66 -18.88 6.07
CA ASN A 472 33.81 -19.83 6.78
C ASN A 472 32.40 -19.25 7.07
N ILE A 473 32.34 -17.98 7.44
CA ILE A 473 31.08 -17.25 7.63
C ILE A 473 30.36 -17.09 6.29
N LEU A 474 31.06 -16.65 5.24
CA LEU A 474 30.49 -16.33 3.92
C LEU A 474 30.02 -17.57 3.14
N LYS A 475 30.59 -18.77 3.40
CA LYS A 475 30.08 -20.03 2.86
C LYS A 475 28.71 -20.40 3.43
N SER A 476 28.45 -20.04 4.69
CA SER A 476 27.23 -20.44 5.39
C SER A 476 25.98 -19.76 4.84
N ALA A 477 24.99 -20.56 4.44
CA ALA A 477 23.69 -20.07 3.99
C ALA A 477 22.97 -19.25 5.07
N THR A 478 23.13 -19.61 6.34
CA THR A 478 22.54 -18.90 7.48
C THR A 478 23.12 -17.51 7.62
N TYR A 479 24.45 -17.37 7.58
CA TYR A 479 25.09 -16.05 7.69
C TYR A 479 24.80 -15.17 6.48
N LYS A 480 24.74 -15.72 5.26
CA LYS A 480 24.29 -14.97 4.07
C LYS A 480 22.85 -14.46 4.20
N ASP A 481 21.94 -15.23 4.78
CA ASP A 481 20.56 -14.78 5.03
C ASP A 481 20.49 -13.71 6.15
N ARG A 482 21.29 -13.86 7.20
CA ARG A 482 21.44 -12.85 8.27
C ARG A 482 21.99 -11.55 7.70
N LEU A 483 23.04 -11.60 6.89
CA LEU A 483 23.63 -10.45 6.21
C LEU A 483 22.59 -9.71 5.37
N ALA A 484 21.87 -10.42 4.50
CA ALA A 484 20.80 -9.82 3.68
C ALA A 484 19.71 -9.17 4.55
N SER A 485 19.37 -9.78 5.69
CA SER A 485 18.43 -9.21 6.66
C SER A 485 18.98 -7.96 7.36
N GLY A 486 20.28 -7.95 7.68
CA GLY A 486 21.01 -6.79 8.22
C GLY A 486 21.02 -5.62 7.24
N ILE A 487 21.39 -5.86 5.98
CA ILE A 487 21.36 -4.83 4.93
C ILE A 487 19.94 -4.29 4.73
N SER A 488 18.93 -5.17 4.62
CA SER A 488 17.53 -4.76 4.51
C SER A 488 17.05 -3.91 5.69
N SER A 489 17.52 -4.20 6.90
CA SER A 489 17.21 -3.42 8.10
C SER A 489 17.89 -2.05 8.08
N GLY A 490 19.15 -1.99 7.63
CA GLY A 490 19.87 -0.73 7.42
C GLY A 490 19.20 0.16 6.37
N VAL A 491 18.75 -0.42 5.25
CA VAL A 491 17.98 0.30 4.22
C VAL A 491 16.66 0.83 4.78
N SER A 492 15.95 0.04 5.60
CA SER A 492 14.73 0.50 6.26
C SER A 492 15.01 1.68 7.20
N GLY A 493 16.14 1.65 7.93
CA GLY A 493 16.61 2.74 8.79
C GLY A 493 17.00 4.00 8.02
N TYR A 494 17.58 3.87 6.83
CA TYR A 494 17.92 5.01 5.98
C TYR A 494 16.68 5.81 5.54
N PHE A 495 15.60 5.11 5.18
CA PHE A 495 14.33 5.71 4.74
C PHE A 495 13.43 6.18 5.88
N ARG A 496 13.84 5.92 7.14
CA ARG A 496 13.15 6.39 8.33
C ARG A 496 13.33 7.90 8.54
#